data_AF-A0A417WVR9-F1
#
_entry.id   AF-A0A417WVR9-F1
#
_cell.length_a   1.000
_cell.length_b   1.000
_cell.length_c   1.000
_cell.angle_alpha   90.00
_cell.angle_beta   90.00
_cell.angle_gamma   90.00
#
_symmetry.space_group_name_H-M   'P 1'
#
loop_
_entity.id
_entity.type
_entity.pdbx_description
1 polymer ?
#
loop_
_entity_poly.entity_id
_entity_poly.type
_entity_poly.pdbx_seq_one_letter_code
_entity_poly.pdbx_strand_id
1 'polypeptide(L)'
;MAFKFISALYTDPEVMNLWQNGIQDVNYKVLDDGTAYYVDGEDASNFKYHQNTGWFMGNQFNTYVWNDGSKDANYWDKLQHHNDWAQYSPAYGFMWDSSEYSTQITALQNALNTYRPALETGSVGVAGVEETLQKLNDALYAAGLQTVMDAKQEQLDKWLDENGGATETPQSNLDTIAAAKEAN
;
A
#
# COMPACT_ATOMS: atom_id res chain seq x y z
N MET A 1 -4.46 -27.16 -1.02
CA MET A 1 -4.21 -26.76 0.38
C MET A 1 -3.83 -25.29 0.49
N ALA A 2 -2.89 -24.77 -0.32
CA ALA A 2 -2.49 -23.35 -0.30
C ALA A 2 -3.67 -22.35 -0.36
N PHE A 3 -4.59 -22.51 -1.32
CA PHE A 3 -5.77 -21.62 -1.42
C PHE A 3 -6.70 -21.70 -0.20
N LYS A 4 -6.87 -22.87 0.43
CA LYS A 4 -7.69 -22.98 1.65
C LYS A 4 -7.08 -22.18 2.80
N PHE A 5 -5.75 -22.25 2.94
CA PHE A 5 -5.03 -21.50 3.96
C PHE A 5 -5.11 -19.98 3.70
N ILE A 6 -4.90 -19.55 2.45
CA ILE A 6 -5.08 -18.14 2.06
C ILE A 6 -6.51 -17.70 2.37
N SER A 7 -7.54 -18.43 1.92
CA SER A 7 -8.93 -18.09 2.23
C SER A 7 -9.19 -17.95 3.73
N ALA A 8 -8.62 -18.82 4.56
CA ALA A 8 -8.75 -18.73 6.02
C ALA A 8 -8.13 -17.42 6.57
N LEU A 9 -6.94 -17.02 6.11
CA LEU A 9 -6.34 -15.73 6.49
C LEU A 9 -7.22 -14.50 6.17
N TYR A 10 -8.11 -14.61 5.18
CA TYR A 10 -9.02 -13.52 4.79
C TYR A 10 -10.40 -13.59 5.45
N THR A 11 -10.79 -14.73 6.05
CA THR A 11 -12.18 -14.99 6.46
C THR A 11 -12.34 -15.50 7.89
N ASP A 12 -11.29 -16.04 8.49
CA ASP A 12 -11.32 -16.65 9.81
C ASP A 12 -10.51 -15.80 10.82
N PRO A 13 -11.18 -15.10 11.77
CA PRO A 13 -10.52 -14.32 12.80
C PRO A 13 -9.57 -15.13 13.68
N GLU A 14 -9.83 -16.41 13.94
CA GLU A 14 -8.96 -17.24 14.77
C GLU A 14 -7.62 -17.48 14.06
N VAL A 15 -7.69 -17.86 12.78
CA VAL A 15 -6.49 -18.08 11.96
C VAL A 15 -5.72 -16.79 11.75
N MET A 16 -6.41 -15.67 11.52
CA MET A 16 -5.75 -14.39 11.29
C MET A 16 -5.10 -13.84 12.58
N ASN A 17 -5.75 -13.98 13.74
CA ASN A 17 -5.13 -13.60 15.02
C ASN A 17 -3.98 -14.54 15.41
N LEU A 18 -4.08 -15.84 15.10
CA LEU A 18 -2.96 -16.77 15.29
C LEU A 18 -1.73 -16.34 14.46
N TRP A 19 -1.94 -15.97 13.20
CA TRP A 19 -0.87 -15.48 12.33
C TRP A 19 -0.30 -14.13 12.79
N GLN A 20 -1.17 -13.20 13.18
CA GLN A 20 -0.77 -11.84 13.53
C GLN A 20 -0.11 -11.77 14.92
N ASN A 21 -0.78 -12.36 15.92
CA ASN A 21 -0.52 -12.15 17.34
C ASN A 21 0.03 -13.41 18.04
N GLY A 22 -0.13 -14.59 17.45
CA GLY A 22 0.32 -15.86 18.02
C GLY A 22 -0.75 -16.55 18.86
N ILE A 23 -0.35 -17.32 19.87
CA ILE A 23 -1.26 -18.04 20.76
C ILE A 23 -1.70 -17.11 21.89
N GLN A 24 -3.00 -17.01 22.13
CA GLN A 24 -3.55 -16.22 23.23
C GLN A 24 -3.06 -16.74 24.59
N ASP A 25 -2.77 -15.83 25.52
CA ASP A 25 -2.17 -16.04 26.84
C ASP A 25 -0.73 -16.59 26.84
N VAL A 26 -0.14 -16.79 25.65
CA VAL A 26 1.28 -17.16 25.47
C VAL A 26 2.05 -16.03 24.79
N ASN A 27 1.49 -15.44 23.73
CA ASN A 27 2.14 -14.39 22.94
C ASN A 27 1.42 -13.04 23.06
N TYR A 28 0.11 -13.06 23.24
CA TYR A 28 -0.70 -11.87 23.47
C TYR A 28 -1.85 -12.17 24.45
N LYS A 29 -2.43 -11.14 25.04
CA LYS A 29 -3.68 -11.21 25.81
C LYS A 29 -4.70 -10.25 25.21
N VAL A 30 -5.98 -10.53 25.45
CA VAL A 30 -7.08 -9.63 25.12
C VAL A 30 -7.42 -8.81 26.38
N LEU A 31 -7.54 -7.49 26.22
CA LEU A 31 -7.88 -6.54 27.29
C LEU A 31 -9.40 -6.42 27.45
N ASP A 32 -9.85 -5.77 28.53
CA ASP A 32 -11.27 -5.59 28.85
C ASP A 32 -12.06 -4.83 27.76
N ASP A 33 -11.37 -4.00 26.97
CA ASP A 33 -11.94 -3.23 25.86
C ASP A 33 -11.98 -4.02 24.53
N GLY A 34 -11.56 -5.29 24.54
CA GLY A 34 -11.53 -6.15 23.35
C GLY A 34 -10.29 -5.97 22.47
N THR A 35 -9.31 -5.17 22.89
CA THR A 35 -8.04 -5.00 22.16
C THR A 35 -7.01 -6.04 22.55
N ALA A 36 -6.01 -6.27 21.69
CA ALA A 36 -4.89 -7.18 21.99
C ALA A 36 -3.66 -6.40 22.48
N TYR A 37 -2.94 -7.00 23.43
CA TYR A 37 -1.68 -6.48 23.94
C TYR A 37 -0.71 -7.60 24.31
N TYR A 38 0.53 -7.24 24.62
CA TYR A 38 1.53 -8.19 25.14
C TYR A 38 1.04 -8.83 26.44
N VAL A 39 1.44 -10.09 26.65
CA VAL A 39 1.26 -10.80 27.93
C VAL A 39 2.11 -10.14 29.03
N ASP A 40 1.82 -10.47 30.28
CA ASP A 40 2.52 -9.87 31.42
C ASP A 40 4.03 -10.16 31.39
N GLY A 41 4.83 -9.09 31.53
CA GLY A 41 6.29 -9.17 31.45
C GLY A 41 6.87 -9.05 30.03
N GLU A 42 6.01 -8.97 29.01
CA GLU A 42 6.44 -8.69 27.63
C GLU A 42 6.10 -7.26 27.19
N ASP A 43 6.93 -6.74 26.28
CA ASP A 43 6.77 -5.47 25.59
C ASP A 43 7.41 -5.50 24.20
N ALA A 44 7.43 -4.36 23.51
CA ALA A 44 7.99 -4.23 22.16
C ALA A 44 9.48 -4.56 22.04
N SER A 45 10.23 -4.69 23.15
CA SER A 45 11.65 -5.01 23.17
C SER A 45 11.95 -6.50 23.36
N ASN A 46 11.00 -7.29 23.88
CA ASN A 46 11.29 -8.66 24.34
C ASN A 46 10.24 -9.73 23.97
N PHE A 47 9.17 -9.34 23.26
CA PHE A 47 8.10 -10.25 22.85
C PHE A 47 8.63 -11.45 22.06
N LYS A 48 7.99 -12.63 22.24
CA LYS A 48 8.40 -13.84 21.49
C LYS A 48 7.78 -13.93 20.11
N TYR A 49 6.56 -13.45 19.95
CA TYR A 49 5.83 -13.50 18.70
C TYR A 49 4.82 -12.37 18.59
N HIS A 50 4.94 -11.59 17.53
CA HIS A 50 3.95 -10.65 17.04
C HIS A 50 4.42 -10.26 15.64
N GLN A 51 3.78 -10.82 14.61
CA GLN A 51 4.23 -10.67 13.23
C GLN A 51 3.93 -9.26 12.71
N ASN A 52 2.82 -8.67 13.15
CA ASN A 52 2.34 -7.38 12.65
C ASN A 52 2.33 -7.28 11.11
N THR A 53 1.90 -8.36 10.43
CA THR A 53 1.98 -8.49 8.96
C THR A 53 0.63 -8.37 8.26
N GLY A 54 -0.45 -8.09 9.01
CA GLY A 54 -1.81 -7.96 8.47
C GLY A 54 -1.96 -6.94 7.34
N TRP A 55 -1.03 -5.98 7.23
CA TRP A 55 -1.00 -5.00 6.14
C TRP A 55 -0.69 -5.62 4.75
N PHE A 56 -0.04 -6.79 4.69
CA PHE A 56 0.24 -7.50 3.42
C PHE A 56 -0.22 -8.95 3.38
N MET A 57 -0.65 -9.52 4.50
CA MET A 57 -1.04 -10.92 4.61
C MET A 57 -2.41 -11.05 5.27
N GLY A 58 -3.40 -11.56 4.53
CA GLY A 58 -4.75 -11.79 5.05
C GLY A 58 -5.62 -10.54 5.14
N ASN A 59 -6.73 -10.65 5.86
CA ASN A 59 -7.65 -9.54 6.11
C ASN A 59 -7.44 -8.98 7.53
N GLN A 60 -6.78 -7.84 7.64
CA GLN A 60 -6.48 -7.22 8.94
C GLN A 60 -7.72 -6.78 9.73
N PHE A 61 -8.86 -6.55 9.07
CA PHE A 61 -10.12 -6.23 9.76
C PHE A 61 -10.62 -7.40 10.64
N ASN A 62 -10.11 -8.63 10.43
CA ASN A 62 -10.46 -9.79 11.24
C ASN A 62 -9.59 -9.93 12.51
N THR A 63 -8.59 -9.07 12.72
CA THR A 63 -7.73 -9.15 13.92
C THR A 63 -8.27 -8.30 15.05
N TYR A 64 -7.84 -8.56 16.28
CA TYR A 64 -7.94 -7.57 17.35
C TYR A 64 -7.19 -6.29 16.96
N VAL A 65 -7.67 -5.13 17.44
CA VAL A 65 -6.86 -3.90 17.40
C VAL A 65 -5.70 -4.06 18.37
N TRP A 66 -4.48 -3.81 17.90
CA TRP A 66 -3.30 -3.84 18.76
C TRP A 66 -3.19 -2.55 19.57
N ASN A 67 -3.19 -2.66 20.90
CA ASN A 67 -3.23 -1.51 21.82
C ASN A 67 -1.85 -1.10 22.31
N ASP A 68 -1.07 -0.46 21.45
CA ASP A 68 0.19 0.22 21.82
C ASP A 68 -0.03 1.67 22.28
N GLY A 69 -1.28 2.05 22.60
CA GLY A 69 -1.68 3.41 22.93
C GLY A 69 -1.81 4.35 21.72
N SER A 70 -1.59 3.88 20.48
CA SER A 70 -1.73 4.71 19.27
C SER A 70 -3.12 4.62 18.61
N LYS A 71 -3.95 3.66 19.01
CA LYS A 71 -5.22 3.33 18.37
C LYS A 71 -6.30 3.11 19.42
N ASP A 72 -7.50 3.58 19.12
CA ASP A 72 -8.70 3.27 19.91
C ASP A 72 -9.23 1.87 19.58
N ALA A 73 -10.00 1.28 20.49
CA ALA A 73 -10.59 -0.05 20.29
C ALA A 73 -11.46 -0.16 19.03
N ASN A 74 -12.06 0.94 18.56
CA ASN A 74 -12.84 1.00 17.32
C ASN A 74 -12.01 1.38 16.07
N TYR A 75 -10.69 1.17 16.10
CA TYR A 75 -9.80 1.54 14.99
C TYR A 75 -10.22 0.93 13.65
N TRP A 76 -10.67 -0.33 13.63
CA TRP A 76 -11.12 -0.96 12.39
C TRP A 76 -12.36 -0.27 11.79
N ASP A 77 -13.31 0.17 12.61
CA ASP A 77 -14.47 0.92 12.14
C ASP A 77 -14.05 2.28 11.56
N LYS A 78 -13.10 2.96 12.22
CA LYS A 78 -12.53 4.22 11.72
C LYS A 78 -11.80 4.03 10.40
N LEU A 79 -11.03 2.97 10.27
CA LEU A 79 -10.30 2.64 9.04
C LEU A 79 -11.27 2.28 7.92
N GLN A 80 -12.30 1.49 8.19
CA GLN A 80 -13.34 1.16 7.21
C GLN A 80 -14.04 2.43 6.75
N HIS A 81 -14.48 3.27 7.69
CA HIS A 81 -15.12 4.53 7.36
C HIS A 81 -14.22 5.44 6.51
N HIS A 82 -12.92 5.51 6.83
CA HIS A 82 -11.95 6.26 6.02
C HIS A 82 -11.82 5.69 4.59
N ASN A 83 -11.81 4.36 4.45
CA ASN A 83 -11.68 3.68 3.16
C ASN A 83 -12.94 3.83 2.28
N ASP A 84 -14.13 3.90 2.89
CA ASP A 84 -15.41 3.92 2.17
C ASP A 84 -15.57 5.14 1.26
N TRP A 85 -14.96 6.27 1.61
CA TRP A 85 -15.02 7.50 0.82
C TRP A 85 -13.74 7.79 0.00
N ALA A 86 -12.86 6.80 -0.18
CA ALA A 86 -11.63 6.99 -0.95
C ALA A 86 -11.89 7.51 -2.36
N GLN A 87 -11.01 8.40 -2.83
CA GLN A 87 -10.98 8.83 -4.22
C GLN A 87 -10.36 7.73 -5.09
N TYR A 88 -11.01 7.41 -6.20
CA TYR A 88 -10.53 6.38 -7.13
C TYR A 88 -9.59 7.02 -8.15
N SER A 89 -8.52 6.31 -8.49
CA SER A 89 -7.66 6.68 -9.62
C SER A 89 -8.45 6.53 -10.92
N PRO A 90 -8.36 7.49 -11.87
CA PRO A 90 -8.96 7.35 -13.21
C PRO A 90 -8.54 6.07 -13.95
N ALA A 91 -7.37 5.53 -13.63
CA ALA A 91 -6.80 4.32 -14.21
C ALA A 91 -6.85 3.11 -13.25
N TYR A 92 -7.77 3.11 -12.27
CA TYR A 92 -7.90 1.99 -11.34
C TYR A 92 -8.28 0.70 -12.08
N GLY A 93 -7.45 -0.34 -11.93
CA GLY A 93 -7.61 -1.61 -12.65
C GLY A 93 -6.86 -1.70 -13.99
N PHE A 94 -6.28 -0.60 -14.48
CA PHE A 94 -5.41 -0.66 -15.66
C PHE A 94 -4.07 -1.31 -15.33
N MET A 95 -3.71 -2.32 -16.13
CA MET A 95 -2.38 -2.92 -16.14
C MET A 95 -1.87 -2.92 -17.57
N TRP A 96 -0.82 -2.13 -17.84
CA TRP A 96 -0.18 -2.13 -19.16
C TRP A 96 0.58 -3.45 -19.38
N ASP A 97 0.55 -3.95 -20.62
CA ASP A 97 1.36 -5.06 -21.10
C ASP A 97 2.75 -4.57 -21.51
N SER A 98 3.76 -5.15 -20.87
CA SER A 98 5.14 -4.76 -21.02
C SER A 98 6.00 -5.79 -21.76
N SER A 99 5.40 -6.84 -22.34
CA SER A 99 6.13 -7.98 -22.94
C SER A 99 7.15 -7.53 -23.99
N GLU A 100 6.77 -6.55 -24.83
CA GLU A 100 7.58 -6.05 -25.95
C GLU A 100 8.63 -4.99 -25.54
N TYR A 101 8.64 -4.57 -24.28
CA TYR A 101 9.45 -3.44 -23.80
C TYR A 101 10.50 -3.84 -22.76
N SER A 102 10.78 -5.14 -22.61
CA SER A 102 11.70 -5.67 -21.59
C SER A 102 13.10 -5.04 -21.61
N THR A 103 13.65 -4.76 -22.80
CA THR A 103 14.95 -4.10 -22.97
C THR A 103 14.94 -2.67 -22.43
N GLN A 104 13.94 -1.87 -22.81
CA GLN A 104 13.78 -0.49 -22.36
C GLN A 104 13.54 -0.44 -20.85
N ILE A 105 12.68 -1.32 -20.32
CA ILE A 105 12.42 -1.41 -18.88
C ILE A 105 13.70 -1.69 -18.10
N THR A 106 14.54 -2.61 -18.60
CA THR A 106 15.84 -2.91 -17.99
C THR A 106 16.75 -1.68 -17.99
N ALA A 107 16.84 -0.96 -19.12
CA ALA A 107 17.66 0.24 -19.25
C ALA A 107 17.16 1.38 -18.34
N LEU A 108 15.84 1.61 -18.29
CA LEU A 108 15.19 2.58 -17.40
C LEU A 108 15.45 2.24 -15.94
N GLN A 109 15.35 0.97 -15.56
CA GLN A 109 15.64 0.52 -14.20
C GLN A 109 17.09 0.78 -13.81
N ASN A 110 18.05 0.62 -14.72
CA ASN A 110 19.47 0.94 -14.48
C ASN A 110 19.69 2.44 -14.25
N ALA A 111 19.02 3.30 -15.02
CA ALA A 111 19.06 4.74 -14.79
C ALA A 111 18.46 5.11 -13.42
N LEU A 112 17.29 4.56 -13.08
CA LEU A 112 16.67 4.76 -11.76
C LEU A 112 17.58 4.29 -10.62
N ASN A 113 18.12 3.07 -10.70
CA ASN A 113 18.99 2.51 -9.66
C ASN A 113 20.25 3.36 -9.43
N THR A 114 20.70 4.10 -10.44
CA THR A 114 21.89 4.97 -10.36
C THR A 114 21.60 6.28 -9.60
N TYR A 115 20.49 6.94 -9.89
CA TYR A 115 20.24 8.31 -9.42
C TYR A 115 19.16 8.42 -8.34
N ARG A 116 18.11 7.58 -8.41
CA ARG A 116 16.94 7.65 -7.51
C ARG A 116 17.32 7.51 -6.02
N PRO A 117 18.21 6.58 -5.60
CA PRO A 117 18.49 6.43 -4.17
C PRO A 117 18.99 7.72 -3.52
N ALA A 118 19.93 8.43 -4.16
CA ALA A 118 20.50 9.64 -3.59
C ALA A 118 19.54 10.84 -3.59
N LEU A 119 18.59 10.87 -4.54
CA LEU A 119 17.49 11.84 -4.58
C LEU A 119 16.48 11.59 -3.46
N GLU A 120 16.04 10.34 -3.28
CA GLU A 120 15.02 9.97 -2.30
C GLU A 120 15.50 10.05 -0.86
N THR A 121 16.78 9.77 -0.61
CA THR A 121 17.39 9.92 0.73
C THR A 121 17.83 11.35 1.02
N GLY A 122 17.81 12.24 0.03
CA GLY A 122 18.36 13.59 0.14
C GLY A 122 19.90 13.64 0.24
N SER A 123 20.61 12.54 -0.04
CA SER A 123 22.07 12.45 0.10
C SER A 123 22.85 13.37 -0.85
N VAL A 124 22.21 13.86 -1.92
CA VAL A 124 22.81 14.87 -2.82
C VAL A 124 22.78 16.30 -2.26
N GLY A 125 22.03 16.53 -1.17
CA GLY A 125 21.76 17.87 -0.62
C GLY A 125 20.91 18.72 -1.57
N VAL A 126 20.30 19.79 -1.04
CA VAL A 126 19.39 20.65 -1.82
C VAL A 126 20.06 21.21 -3.09
N ALA A 127 21.34 21.59 -3.00
CA ALA A 127 22.10 22.14 -4.12
C ALA A 127 22.38 21.12 -5.24
N GLY A 128 22.38 19.81 -4.94
CA GLY A 128 22.65 18.75 -5.92
C GLY A 128 21.39 18.14 -6.55
N VAL A 129 20.19 18.53 -6.09
CA VAL A 129 18.92 17.97 -6.56
C VAL A 129 18.73 18.22 -8.05
N GLU A 130 18.84 19.47 -8.50
CA GLU A 130 18.56 19.85 -9.89
C GLU A 130 19.53 19.17 -10.88
N GLU A 131 20.83 19.18 -10.58
CA GLU A 131 21.83 18.51 -11.40
C GLU A 131 21.59 16.99 -11.48
N THR A 132 21.26 16.36 -10.35
CA THR A 132 21.03 14.90 -10.30
C THR A 132 19.73 14.52 -11.01
N LEU A 133 18.67 15.34 -10.88
CA LEU A 133 17.42 15.16 -11.63
C LEU A 133 17.64 15.29 -13.13
N GLN A 134 18.46 16.27 -13.57
CA GLN A 134 18.78 16.41 -14.99
C GLN A 134 19.50 15.17 -15.53
N LYS A 135 20.53 14.68 -14.82
CA LYS A 135 21.24 13.44 -15.20
C LYS A 135 20.31 12.22 -15.25
N LEU A 136 19.39 12.11 -14.29
CA LEU A 136 18.38 11.06 -14.31
C LEU A 136 17.49 11.16 -15.55
N ASN A 137 16.94 12.35 -15.84
CA ASN A 137 16.09 12.56 -17.00
C ASN A 137 16.84 12.24 -18.31
N ASP A 138 18.05 12.75 -18.48
CA ASP A 138 18.87 12.48 -19.67
C ASP A 138 19.09 10.98 -19.86
N ALA A 139 19.42 10.26 -18.77
CA ALA A 139 19.61 8.81 -18.80
C ALA A 139 18.30 8.06 -19.12
N LEU A 140 17.16 8.49 -18.57
CA LEU A 140 15.85 7.88 -18.84
C LEU A 140 15.43 8.06 -20.30
N TYR A 141 15.54 9.29 -20.84
CA TYR A 141 15.19 9.55 -22.24
C TYR A 141 16.13 8.80 -23.20
N ALA A 142 17.43 8.75 -22.90
CA ALA A 142 18.39 7.94 -23.67
C ALA A 142 18.08 6.44 -23.61
N ALA A 143 17.50 5.95 -22.51
CA ALA A 143 17.07 4.57 -22.33
C ALA A 143 15.72 4.22 -23.00
N GLY A 144 15.07 5.18 -23.66
CA GLY A 144 13.81 4.96 -24.36
C GLY A 144 12.56 5.24 -23.53
N LEU A 145 12.64 6.13 -22.54
CA LEU A 145 11.49 6.55 -21.73
C LEU A 145 10.29 6.97 -22.59
N GLN A 146 10.51 7.78 -23.63
CA GLN A 146 9.44 8.26 -24.50
C GLN A 146 8.69 7.10 -25.17
N THR A 147 9.43 6.12 -25.71
CA THR A 147 8.84 4.93 -26.33
C THR A 147 7.92 4.16 -25.36
N VAL A 148 8.35 4.01 -24.10
CA VAL A 148 7.55 3.34 -23.07
C VAL A 148 6.34 4.18 -22.64
N MET A 149 6.48 5.51 -22.58
CA MET A 149 5.38 6.42 -22.28
C MET A 149 4.30 6.39 -23.36
N ASP A 150 4.69 6.46 -24.63
CA ASP A 150 3.77 6.41 -25.77
C ASP A 150 3.00 5.09 -25.79
N ALA A 151 3.69 3.97 -25.56
CA ALA A 151 3.08 2.65 -25.48
C ALA A 151 2.08 2.53 -24.31
N LYS A 152 2.44 3.03 -23.12
CA LYS A 152 1.55 3.07 -21.97
C LYS A 152 0.31 3.92 -22.24
N GLN A 153 0.48 5.05 -22.92
CA GLN A 153 -0.63 5.93 -23.27
C GLN A 153 -1.58 5.25 -24.25
N GLU A 154 -1.06 4.65 -25.33
CA GLU A 154 -1.86 3.91 -26.31
C GLU A 154 -2.67 2.79 -25.65
N GLN A 155 -2.04 2.02 -24.76
CA GLN A 155 -2.73 0.95 -24.03
C GLN A 155 -3.75 1.46 -23.02
N LEU A 156 -3.46 2.58 -22.35
CA LEU A 156 -4.40 3.22 -21.43
C LEU A 156 -5.63 3.73 -22.20
N ASP A 157 -5.43 4.42 -23.31
CA ASP A 157 -6.51 4.96 -24.14
C ASP A 157 -7.41 3.82 -24.64
N LYS A 158 -6.81 2.75 -25.16
CA LYS A 158 -7.55 1.55 -25.55
C LYS A 158 -8.32 0.93 -24.38
N TRP A 159 -7.70 0.82 -23.21
CA TRP A 159 -8.36 0.27 -22.03
C TRP A 159 -9.54 1.13 -21.58
N LEU A 160 -9.41 2.46 -21.61
CA LEU A 160 -10.49 3.39 -21.30
C LEU A 160 -11.67 3.22 -22.28
N ASP A 161 -11.40 3.12 -23.58
CA ASP A 161 -12.43 2.89 -24.60
C ASP A 161 -13.18 1.57 -24.38
N GLU A 162 -12.47 0.51 -23.99
CA GLU A 162 -13.05 -0.82 -23.73
C GLU A 162 -13.82 -0.91 -22.40
N ASN A 163 -13.52 -0.05 -21.43
CA ASN A 163 -14.07 -0.11 -20.07
C ASN A 163 -15.04 1.04 -19.73
N GLY A 164 -15.47 1.81 -20.72
CA GLY A 164 -16.48 2.86 -20.55
C GLY A 164 -15.94 4.19 -20.01
N GLY A 165 -14.63 4.43 -20.20
CA GLY A 165 -13.94 5.65 -19.80
C GLY A 165 -13.14 5.50 -18.51
N ALA A 166 -12.80 6.65 -17.92
CA ALA A 166 -12.06 6.69 -16.66
C ALA A 166 -12.88 6.11 -15.52
N THR A 167 -12.22 5.44 -14.57
CA THR A 167 -12.88 5.05 -13.32
C THR A 167 -13.33 6.29 -12.58
N GLU A 168 -14.64 6.42 -12.37
CA GLU A 168 -15.23 7.52 -11.63
C GLU A 168 -15.24 7.23 -10.14
N THR A 169 -14.88 8.25 -9.34
CA THR A 169 -15.10 8.21 -7.90
C THR A 169 -16.61 8.33 -7.65
N PRO A 170 -17.23 7.44 -6.83
CA PRO A 170 -18.65 7.55 -6.52
C PRO A 170 -19.03 8.94 -6.01
N GLN A 171 -20.16 9.48 -6.44
CA GLN A 171 -20.59 10.83 -6.04
C GLN A 171 -20.69 10.98 -4.51
N SER A 172 -21.17 9.94 -3.82
CA SER A 172 -21.21 9.88 -2.35
C SER A 172 -19.84 10.10 -1.69
N ASN A 173 -18.77 9.61 -2.32
CA ASN A 173 -17.41 9.76 -1.83
C ASN A 173 -16.95 11.21 -2.04
N LEU A 174 -17.24 11.79 -3.21
CA LEU A 174 -16.94 13.19 -3.52
C LEU A 174 -17.66 14.15 -2.57
N ASP A 175 -18.93 13.90 -2.28
CA ASP A 175 -19.73 14.70 -1.35
C ASP A 175 -19.13 14.67 0.07
N THR A 176 -18.69 13.48 0.51
CA THR A 176 -18.01 13.29 1.80
C THR A 176 -16.68 14.05 1.86
N ILE A 177 -15.87 13.95 0.79
CA ILE A 177 -14.59 14.67 0.67
C ILE A 177 -14.81 16.19 0.70
N ALA A 178 -15.84 16.69 0.02
CA ALA A 178 -16.17 18.11 0.00
C ALA A 178 -16.53 18.62 1.40
N ALA A 179 -17.42 17.90 2.10
CA ALA A 179 -17.81 18.24 3.48
C ALA A 179 -16.60 18.21 4.44
N ALA A 180 -15.69 17.25 4.30
CA ALA A 180 -14.49 17.15 5.13
C ALA A 180 -13.49 18.31 4.90
N LYS A 181 -13.44 18.88 3.68
CA LYS A 181 -12.61 20.06 3.38
C LYS A 181 -13.16 21.34 3.98
N GLU A 182 -14.48 21.48 4.06
CA GLU A 182 -15.13 22.65 4.67
C GLU A 182 -15.02 22.68 6.20
N ALA A 183 -14.79 21.53 6.81
CA ALA A 183 -14.66 21.37 8.26
C ALA A 183 -13.26 21.65 8.82
N ASN A 184 -12.23 21.79 7.96
CA ASN A 184 -10.83 22.03 8.31
C ASN A 184 -10.36 23.42 7.88
#